data_AF-A0A0S7WN99-F1
#
_entry.id   AF-A0A0S7WN99-F1
#
_cell.length_a   1.000
_cell.length_b   1.000
_cell.length_c   1.000
_cell.angle_alpha   90.00
_cell.angle_beta   90.00
_cell.angle_gamma   90.00
#
_symmetry.space_group_name_H-M   'P 1'
#
loop_
_entity.id
_entity.type
_entity.pdbx_description
1 polymer ?
#
loop_
_entity_poly.entity_id
_entity_poly.type
_entity_poly.pdbx_seq_one_letter_code
_entity_poly.pdbx_strand_id
1 'polypeptide(L)'
;MAEVTIPATAAEGRVPVDPLFAEACEPGSLCVLAAQPDVPLAGTPGAEVSDDNEVVVRCPPNGDGEVSLHILLAGVRRGFTERFPVFTEEQARRNEAFWQQSVEVEATV
;
A
#
# COMPACT_ATOMS: atom_id res chain seq x y z
N MET A 1 -6.06 1.18 -5.06
CA MET A 1 -6.58 2.56 -4.91
C MET A 1 -7.99 2.43 -4.41
N ALA A 2 -8.35 3.14 -3.34
CA ALA A 2 -9.68 3.08 -2.75
C ALA A 2 -10.39 4.42 -2.94
N GLU A 3 -11.70 4.38 -3.08
CA GLU A 3 -12.55 5.56 -3.23
C GLU A 3 -13.58 5.56 -2.10
N VAL A 4 -13.75 6.72 -1.44
CA VAL A 4 -14.69 6.90 -0.34
C VAL A 4 -15.52 8.14 -0.62
N THR A 5 -16.84 8.00 -0.63
CA THR A 5 -17.76 9.14 -0.69
C THR A 5 -18.27 9.45 0.71
N ILE A 6 -18.12 10.70 1.15
CA ILE A 6 -18.55 11.19 2.47
C ILE A 6 -19.54 12.34 2.27
N PRO A 7 -20.76 12.27 2.84
CA PRO A 7 -21.67 13.40 2.82
C PRO A 7 -21.14 14.53 3.72
N ALA A 8 -21.37 15.79 3.38
CA ALA A 8 -20.71 16.93 4.06
C ALA A 8 -21.06 17.10 5.54
N THR A 9 -22.13 16.47 6.02
CA THR A 9 -22.51 16.42 7.43
C THR A 9 -21.88 15.25 8.18
N ALA A 10 -21.33 14.26 7.48
CA ALA A 10 -20.63 13.14 8.10
C ALA A 10 -19.20 13.53 8.45
N ALA A 11 -18.86 13.38 9.72
CA ALA A 11 -17.51 13.57 10.22
C ALA A 11 -16.55 12.42 9.87
N GLU A 12 -17.11 11.23 9.56
CA GLU A 12 -16.34 10.01 9.31
C GLU A 12 -16.99 9.17 8.21
N GLY A 13 -16.15 8.54 7.39
CA GLY A 13 -16.53 7.51 6.43
C GLY A 13 -15.57 6.32 6.51
N ARG A 14 -16.06 5.14 6.12
CA ARG A 14 -15.30 3.89 6.17
C ARG A 14 -15.47 3.10 4.89
N VAL A 15 -14.40 2.49 4.42
CA VAL A 15 -14.43 1.54 3.30
C VAL A 15 -13.50 0.36 3.61
N PRO A 16 -13.90 -0.88 3.33
CA PRO A 16 -12.99 -2.01 3.42
C PRO A 16 -11.85 -1.85 2.40
N VAL A 17 -10.63 -2.20 2.79
CA VAL A 17 -9.53 -2.38 1.84
C VAL A 17 -9.86 -3.61 0.98
N ASP A 18 -9.49 -3.55 -0.30
CA ASP A 18 -9.61 -4.70 -1.20
C ASP A 18 -8.93 -5.94 -0.57
N PRO A 19 -9.64 -7.05 -0.41
CA PRO A 19 -9.12 -8.21 0.32
C PRO A 19 -7.93 -8.87 -0.39
N LEU A 20 -7.87 -8.84 -1.72
CA LEU A 20 -6.73 -9.38 -2.48
C LEU A 20 -5.50 -8.49 -2.30
N PHE A 21 -5.69 -7.17 -2.24
CA PHE A 21 -4.62 -6.24 -1.94
C PHE A 21 -4.09 -6.44 -0.50
N ALA A 22 -4.99 -6.56 0.48
CA ALA A 22 -4.62 -6.82 1.87
C ALA A 22 -3.90 -8.17 2.03
N GLU A 23 -4.35 -9.20 1.33
CA GLU A 23 -3.71 -10.52 1.31
C GLU A 23 -2.30 -10.47 0.68
N ALA A 24 -2.06 -9.59 -0.28
CA ALA A 24 -0.74 -9.44 -0.89
C ALA A 24 0.28 -8.73 0.02
N CYS A 25 -0.17 -8.08 1.10
CA CYS A 25 0.65 -7.27 2.00
C CYS A 25 0.98 -7.98 3.31
N GLU A 26 2.10 -7.58 3.93
CA GLU A 26 2.48 -8.02 5.27
C GLU A 26 1.46 -7.50 6.29
N PRO A 27 1.06 -8.32 7.28
CA PRO A 27 0.14 -7.89 8.32
C PRO A 27 0.61 -6.60 9.01
N GLY A 28 -0.29 -5.61 9.14
CA GLY A 28 0.00 -4.32 9.76
C GLY A 28 0.90 -3.38 8.95
N SER A 29 1.27 -3.73 7.72
CA SER A 29 2.10 -2.87 6.86
C SER A 29 1.30 -1.90 5.99
N LEU A 30 -0.02 -2.07 5.93
CA LEU A 30 -0.90 -1.21 5.15
C LEU A 30 -0.93 0.21 5.74
N CYS A 31 -0.85 1.21 4.89
CA CYS A 31 -0.92 2.61 5.28
C CYS A 31 -1.55 3.46 4.18
N VAL A 32 -2.10 4.61 4.60
CA VAL A 32 -2.56 5.65 3.68
C VAL A 32 -1.38 6.55 3.33
N LEU A 33 -1.11 6.72 2.05
CA LEU A 33 -0.12 7.67 1.55
C LEU A 33 -0.73 9.04 1.24
N ALA A 34 -1.97 9.05 0.76
CA ALA A 34 -2.68 10.28 0.42
C ALA A 34 -4.18 10.10 0.48
N ALA A 35 -4.88 11.17 0.86
CA ALA A 35 -6.32 11.34 0.72
C ALA A 35 -6.58 12.65 -0.01
N GLN A 36 -7.15 12.57 -1.21
CA GLN A 36 -7.36 13.73 -2.09
C GLN A 36 -8.84 13.91 -2.36
N PRO A 37 -9.44 15.06 -1.99
CA PRO A 37 -10.82 15.36 -2.35
C PRO A 37 -10.95 15.74 -3.82
N ASP A 38 -12.09 15.39 -4.40
CA ASP A 38 -12.50 15.80 -5.74
C ASP A 38 -12.87 17.30 -5.81
N VAL A 39 -13.18 17.91 -4.67
CA VAL A 39 -13.48 19.34 -4.53
C VAL A 39 -12.57 20.02 -3.50
N PRO A 40 -12.29 21.33 -3.62
CA PRO A 40 -11.57 22.07 -2.58
C PRO A 40 -12.31 22.05 -1.25
N LEU A 41 -11.58 21.77 -0.16
CA LEU A 41 -12.11 21.75 1.20
C LEU A 41 -11.47 22.86 2.05
N ALA A 42 -12.19 23.31 3.07
CA ALA A 42 -11.69 24.29 4.04
C ALA A 42 -10.57 23.75 4.95
N GLY A 43 -10.29 22.45 4.90
CA GLY A 43 -9.22 21.78 5.63
C GLY A 43 -8.76 20.50 4.94
N THR A 44 -7.74 19.86 5.48
CA THR A 44 -7.20 18.61 4.93
C THR A 44 -7.93 17.40 5.53
N PRO A 45 -8.48 16.48 4.71
CA PRO A 45 -9.00 15.21 5.19
C PRO A 45 -7.91 14.38 5.89
N GLY A 46 -8.27 13.78 7.02
CA GLY A 46 -7.45 12.75 7.65
C GLY A 46 -7.86 11.36 7.16
N ALA A 47 -6.91 10.45 6.97
CA ALA A 47 -7.21 9.07 6.62
C ALA A 47 -6.17 8.12 7.21
N GLU A 48 -6.63 6.98 7.73
CA GLU A 48 -5.79 5.94 8.33
C GLU A 48 -6.35 4.55 7.99
N VAL A 49 -5.49 3.54 8.02
CA VAL A 49 -5.93 2.14 7.95
C VAL A 49 -6.17 1.64 9.37
N SER A 50 -7.35 1.09 9.65
CA SER A 50 -7.68 0.47 10.93
C SER A 50 -7.10 -0.94 11.05
N ASP A 51 -7.13 -1.49 12.26
CA ASP A 51 -6.71 -2.87 12.53
C ASP A 51 -7.58 -3.91 11.80
N ASP A 52 -8.80 -3.55 11.42
CA ASP A 52 -9.75 -4.40 10.69
C ASP A 52 -9.59 -4.33 9.16
N ASN A 53 -8.48 -3.77 8.67
CA ASN A 53 -8.25 -3.48 7.23
C ASN A 53 -9.35 -2.62 6.60
N GLU A 54 -9.86 -1.63 7.33
CA GLU A 54 -10.71 -0.58 6.78
C GLU A 54 -9.91 0.70 6.62
N VAL A 55 -10.18 1.48 5.58
CA VAL A 55 -9.74 2.87 5.54
C VAL A 55 -10.79 3.68 6.29
N VAL A 56 -10.36 4.33 7.37
CA VAL A 56 -11.16 5.28 8.14
C VAL A 56 -10.75 6.68 7.71
N VAL A 57 -11.73 7.47 7.28
CA VAL A 57 -11.51 8.81 6.74
C VAL A 57 -12.31 9.83 7.53
N ARG A 58 -11.66 10.91 7.94
CA ARG A 58 -12.28 12.03 8.66
C ARG A 58 -12.21 13.27 7.79
N CYS A 59 -13.36 13.77 7.38
CA CYS A 59 -13.46 14.93 6.48
C CYS A 59 -13.91 16.16 7.30
N PRO A 60 -13.32 17.36 7.09
CA PRO A 60 -13.89 18.57 7.64
C PRO A 60 -15.28 18.84 7.04
N PRO A 61 -16.19 19.51 7.78
CA PRO A 61 -17.51 19.86 7.27
C PRO A 61 -17.42 20.67 5.97
N ASN A 62 -18.22 20.31 4.96
CA ASN A 62 -18.20 20.96 3.65
C ASN A 62 -19.60 21.34 3.13
N GLY A 63 -20.37 22.07 3.93
CA GLY A 63 -21.72 22.51 3.57
C GLY A 63 -22.71 21.36 3.42
N ASP A 64 -23.51 21.37 2.35
CA ASP A 64 -24.61 20.42 2.12
C ASP A 64 -24.32 19.42 0.98
N GLY A 65 -23.08 19.36 0.46
CA GLY A 65 -22.71 18.50 -0.67
C GLY A 65 -22.19 17.11 -0.26
N GLU A 66 -21.99 16.21 -1.23
CA GLU A 66 -21.14 15.03 -1.02
C GLU A 66 -19.72 15.31 -1.51
N VAL A 67 -18.73 14.72 -0.87
CA VAL A 67 -17.31 14.82 -1.23
C VAL A 67 -16.79 13.42 -1.49
N SER A 68 -16.15 13.22 -2.64
CA SER A 68 -15.45 11.97 -2.93
C SER A 68 -13.96 12.13 -2.67
N LEU A 69 -13.39 11.14 -1.97
CA LEU A 69 -12.00 11.11 -1.57
C LEU A 69 -11.30 9.95 -2.30
N HIS A 70 -10.29 10.29 -3.09
CA HIS A 70 -9.37 9.33 -3.67
C HIS A 70 -8.28 9.00 -2.66
N ILE A 71 -8.23 7.73 -2.23
CA ILE A 71 -7.28 7.24 -1.24
C ILE A 71 -6.20 6.39 -1.92
N LEU A 72 -4.96 6.83 -1.75
CA LEU A 72 -3.79 6.07 -2.15
C LEU A 72 -3.30 5.23 -0.96
N LEU A 73 -3.32 3.91 -1.14
CA LEU A 73 -2.83 2.95 -0.16
C LEU A 73 -1.48 2.38 -0.59
N ALA A 74 -0.64 2.08 0.39
CA ALA A 74 0.56 1.30 0.21
C ALA A 74 0.66 0.22 1.28
N GLY A 75 1.44 -0.83 0.99
CA GLY A 75 1.75 -1.89 1.92
C GLY A 75 3.07 -2.54 1.54
N VAL A 76 3.72 -3.19 2.50
CA VAL A 76 4.90 -4.00 2.22
C VAL A 76 4.40 -5.31 1.63
N ARG A 77 4.87 -5.67 0.43
CA ARG A 77 4.50 -6.95 -0.18
C ARG A 77 4.98 -8.11 0.70
N ARG A 78 4.15 -9.15 0.85
CA ARG A 78 4.53 -10.35 1.58
C ARG A 78 5.87 -10.93 1.08
N GLY A 79 6.76 -11.25 2.01
CA GLY A 79 8.10 -11.77 1.74
C GLY A 79 9.14 -10.70 1.35
N PHE A 80 8.79 -9.41 1.42
CA PHE A 80 9.68 -8.27 1.11
C PHE A 80 9.85 -7.32 2.31
N THR A 81 9.72 -7.83 3.54
CA THR A 81 10.07 -7.08 4.76
C THR A 81 11.54 -6.66 4.80
N GLU A 82 12.41 -7.41 4.12
CA GLU A 82 13.83 -7.12 4.00
C GLU A 82 14.18 -6.68 2.57
N ARG A 83 14.62 -5.43 2.41
CA ARG A 83 15.11 -4.89 1.13
C ARG A 83 16.40 -5.58 0.65
N PHE A 84 17.18 -6.09 1.61
CA PHE A 84 18.39 -6.86 1.38
C PHE A 84 18.37 -8.05 2.35
N PRO A 85 17.87 -9.22 1.91
CA PRO A 85 17.90 -10.39 2.77
C PRO A 85 19.34 -10.67 3.19
N VAL A 86 19.57 -10.82 4.49
CA VAL A 86 20.89 -11.17 5.01
C VAL A 86 21.09 -12.65 4.73
N PHE A 87 21.87 -12.94 3.70
CA PHE A 87 22.27 -14.31 3.41
C PHE A 87 23.33 -14.76 4.41
N THR A 88 23.19 -15.98 4.89
CA THR A 88 24.30 -16.70 5.50
C THR A 88 25.42 -16.90 4.47
N GLU A 89 26.66 -17.07 4.94
CA GLU A 89 27.82 -17.36 4.08
C GLU A 89 27.54 -18.54 3.13
N GLU A 90 26.84 -19.56 3.62
CA GLU A 90 26.48 -20.74 2.84
C GLU A 90 25.46 -20.42 1.73
N GLN A 91 24.45 -19.61 2.01
CA GLN A 91 23.46 -19.17 1.01
C GLN A 91 24.11 -18.29 -0.07
N ALA A 92 25.02 -17.39 0.33
CA ALA A 92 25.79 -16.58 -0.61
C ALA A 92 26.63 -17.47 -1.54
N ARG A 93 27.36 -18.46 -0.98
CA ARG A 93 28.19 -19.39 -1.76
C ARG A 93 27.38 -20.23 -2.75
N ARG A 94 26.18 -20.70 -2.35
CA ARG A 94 25.28 -21.45 -3.24
C ARG A 94 24.76 -20.59 -4.40
N ASN A 95 24.38 -19.34 -4.12
CA ASN A 95 23.94 -18.42 -5.15
C ASN A 95 25.07 -18.09 -6.14
N GLU A 96 26.29 -17.85 -5.64
CA GLU A 96 27.47 -17.60 -6.47
C GLU A 96 27.79 -18.79 -7.40
N ALA A 97 27.74 -20.02 -6.87
CA ALA A 97 27.94 -21.23 -7.68
C ALA A 97 26.89 -21.40 -8.79
N PHE A 98 25.61 -21.06 -8.53
CA PHE A 98 24.55 -21.10 -9.53
C PHE A 98 24.81 -20.13 -10.70
N TRP A 99 25.20 -18.88 -10.40
CA TRP A 99 25.48 -17.88 -11.43
C TRP A 99 26.77 -18.17 -12.23
N GLN A 100 27.76 -18.80 -11.60
CA GLN A 100 28.98 -19.24 -12.30
C GLN A 100 28.73 -20.37 -13.29
N GLN A 101 27.69 -21.18 -13.09
CA GLN A 101 27.29 -22.23 -14.05
C GLN A 101 26.58 -21.67 -15.29
N SER A 102 26.05 -20.44 -15.24
CA SER A 102 25.25 -19.86 -16.33
C SER A 102 26.07 -19.12 -17.40
N VAL A 103 27.40 -19.07 -17.26
CA VAL A 103 28.31 -18.25 -18.11
C VAL A 103 28.99 -19.06 -19.23
N GLU A 104 28.76 -20.36 -19.37
CA GLU A 104 29.18 -21.11 -20.56
C GLU A 104 28.17 -20.94 -21.70
N VAL A 105 28.18 -19.78 -22.36
CA VAL A 105 27.71 -19.67 -23.73
C VAL A 105 28.92 -19.90 -24.62
N GLU A 106 29.01 -21.09 -25.24
CA GLU A 106 29.99 -21.37 -26.28
C GLU A 106 29.87 -20.32 -27.39
N ALA A 107 30.84 -19.41 -27.46
CA ALA A 107 31.05 -18.59 -28.64
C ALA A 107 31.69 -19.46 -29.71
N THR A 108 30.88 -20.20 -30.46
CA THR A 108 31.33 -20.89 -31.68
C THR A 108 31.56 -19.83 -32.76
N VAL A 109 32.84 -19.62 -33.07
CA VAL A 109 33.35 -18.79 -34.19
C VAL A 109 33.02 -19.45 -35.53
#